data_AF-A0A1C4DJW1-F1
#
_entry.id   AF-A0A1C4DJW1-F1
#
_cell.length_a   1.000
_cell.length_b   1.000
_cell.length_c   1.000
_cell.angle_alpha   90.00
_cell.angle_beta   90.00
_cell.angle_gamma   90.00
#
_symmetry.space_group_name_H-M   'P 1'
#
loop_
_entity.id
_entity.type
_entity.pdbx_description
1 polymer ?
#
loop_
_entity_poly.entity_id
_entity_poly.type
_entity_poly.pdbx_seq_one_letter_code
_entity_poly.pdbx_strand_id
1 'polypeptide(L)'
;MKKSFDHAVKYIVGENDRGVYFNRSDIFTVLFLYEQRTVSQIQLRKFYELISGEPISRTTFSSKLTKWAKMKLIKKENISVRKKRGFTLDFVSIASKGTEVLYRLKLITDYNTSFVTKRQYEHNIAITQFVLNLLEAESQNEHTGAIVGGNGDYLFPLNSIVKQNLHLPNLMYSDSNDVYFLYEDEEYREMFQPELQPVSFQPDLPQLVYSFRPSKEFYLDSKGNPLIIPDWVLTCNDSIINIEVDTGTENIPFLENKLKKYLDIAASNPSKQFYVLFSVIDDSYHTISTYKKRTTRVTNLKKAFSNIPRLSVVNNLNVYVSNMGGSALVINNILHEIREINSLNKSHLFKKIAERLNINSSFPYSVEWISNKNEIQAKGIQHSKLLELTDDILVLRKKAPDEEKKSLDYLEILCILTILKVGEVNTHFKLQQLSGLLAMQNQHRTLNPIKILGIYEADELEHGQQAIFTDLYHNSIAPENILLVTSAELLNFTAAFYSLKERVKQEFGECSSKEC
;
A
#
# COMPACT_ATOMS: atom_id res chain seq x y z
N MET A 1 -27.95 -7.16 27.04
CA MET A 1 -28.56 -7.43 25.72
C MET A 1 -27.77 -8.56 25.06
N LYS A 2 -28.40 -9.70 24.75
CA LYS A 2 -27.75 -10.79 24.01
C LYS A 2 -27.49 -10.28 22.59
N LYS A 3 -26.22 -10.16 22.16
CA LYS A 3 -25.88 -9.97 20.75
C LYS A 3 -26.48 -11.17 20.00
N SER A 4 -27.54 -10.94 19.23
CA SER A 4 -28.02 -11.92 18.25
C SER A 4 -26.84 -12.20 17.34
N PHE A 5 -26.31 -13.42 17.36
CA PHE A 5 -25.42 -13.84 16.29
C PHE A 5 -26.34 -14.23 15.15
N ASP A 6 -26.47 -13.36 14.15
CA ASP A 6 -27.22 -13.69 12.94
C ASP A 6 -26.40 -14.74 12.18
N HIS A 7 -26.75 -15.99 12.44
CA HIS A 7 -26.13 -17.14 11.82
C HIS A 7 -26.62 -17.23 10.38
N ALA A 8 -25.69 -17.29 9.42
CA ALA A 8 -26.02 -17.34 8.00
C ALA A 8 -26.07 -18.79 7.48
N VAL A 9 -25.24 -19.67 8.06
CA VAL A 9 -25.09 -21.05 7.59
C VAL A 9 -25.06 -22.01 8.76
N LYS A 10 -25.75 -23.16 8.65
CA LYS A 10 -25.61 -24.31 9.54
C LYS A 10 -25.06 -25.50 8.75
N TYR A 11 -23.86 -25.93 9.09
CA TYR A 11 -23.26 -27.15 8.53
C TYR A 11 -23.60 -28.35 9.42
N ILE A 12 -24.42 -29.27 8.90
CA ILE A 12 -24.96 -30.45 9.60
C ILE A 12 -24.11 -31.67 9.26
N VAL A 13 -23.62 -32.37 10.29
CA VAL A 13 -22.64 -33.46 10.19
C VAL A 13 -23.17 -34.82 10.65
N GLY A 14 -24.43 -34.93 11.04
CA GLY A 14 -25.01 -36.21 11.46
C GLY A 14 -26.50 -36.13 11.78
N GLU A 15 -27.08 -37.31 12.03
CA GLU A 15 -28.50 -37.47 12.34
C GLU A 15 -28.86 -36.73 13.64
N ASN A 16 -30.01 -36.04 13.64
CA ASN A 16 -30.49 -35.07 14.64
C ASN A 16 -29.95 -33.63 14.52
N ASP A 17 -29.72 -33.11 13.31
CA ASP A 17 -29.34 -31.71 13.08
C ASP A 17 -28.07 -31.24 13.83
N ARG A 18 -27.22 -32.19 14.24
CA ARG A 18 -25.96 -31.89 14.92
C ARG A 18 -25.03 -31.24 13.92
N GLY A 19 -24.51 -30.08 14.29
CA GLY A 19 -23.74 -29.26 13.36
C GLY A 19 -23.08 -28.07 13.99
N VAL A 20 -22.56 -27.18 13.14
CA VAL A 20 -22.04 -25.89 13.56
C VAL A 20 -22.68 -24.77 12.76
N TYR A 21 -23.08 -23.75 13.51
CA TYR A 21 -23.52 -22.49 12.96
C TYR A 21 -22.30 -21.61 12.66
N PHE A 22 -22.32 -21.02 11.48
CA PHE A 22 -21.40 -20.01 11.03
C PHE A 22 -22.15 -18.70 10.86
N ASN A 23 -21.59 -17.62 11.40
CA ASN A 23 -21.98 -16.28 10.97
C ASN A 23 -21.20 -15.91 9.68
N ARG A 24 -21.52 -14.76 9.08
CA ARG A 24 -20.85 -14.31 7.84
C ARG A 24 -19.33 -14.17 8.03
N SER A 25 -18.90 -13.59 9.15
CA SER A 25 -17.48 -13.43 9.48
C SER A 25 -16.74 -14.76 9.56
N ASP A 26 -17.39 -15.81 10.05
CA ASP A 26 -16.82 -17.16 10.10
C ASP A 26 -16.57 -17.71 8.69
N ILE A 27 -17.55 -17.61 7.79
CA ILE A 27 -17.40 -18.06 6.40
C ILE A 27 -16.30 -17.27 5.69
N PHE A 28 -16.29 -15.94 5.81
CA PHE A 28 -15.22 -15.13 5.22
C PHE A 28 -13.84 -15.45 5.81
N THR A 29 -13.76 -15.84 7.08
CA THR A 29 -12.51 -16.27 7.70
C THR A 29 -12.01 -17.59 7.11
N VAL A 30 -12.91 -18.53 6.81
CA VAL A 30 -12.57 -19.77 6.09
C VAL A 30 -12.18 -19.46 4.65
N LEU A 31 -12.85 -18.51 3.98
CA LEU A 31 -12.52 -18.05 2.63
C LEU A 31 -11.14 -17.39 2.56
N PHE A 32 -10.81 -16.53 3.52
CA PHE A 32 -9.48 -15.94 3.63
C PHE A 32 -8.40 -17.01 3.86
N LEU A 33 -8.69 -18.06 4.64
CA LEU A 33 -7.79 -19.21 4.78
C LEU A 33 -7.61 -19.98 3.47
N TYR A 34 -8.63 -20.07 2.63
CA TYR A 34 -8.52 -20.67 1.30
C TYR A 34 -7.54 -19.88 0.42
N GLU A 35 -7.70 -18.56 0.33
CA GLU A 35 -6.81 -17.69 -0.45
C GLU A 35 -5.36 -17.75 0.04
N GLN A 36 -5.18 -17.57 1.34
CA GLN A 36 -3.85 -17.43 1.93
C GLN A 36 -3.20 -18.79 2.19
N ARG A 37 -3.96 -19.89 2.12
CA ARG A 37 -3.58 -21.30 2.37
C ARG A 37 -3.13 -21.60 3.80
N THR A 38 -2.20 -20.80 4.34
CA THR A 38 -1.62 -21.00 5.68
C THR A 38 -1.26 -19.66 6.31
N VAL A 39 -1.82 -19.36 7.46
CA VAL A 39 -1.64 -18.06 8.15
C VAL A 39 -1.29 -18.29 9.61
N SER A 40 -0.72 -17.27 10.27
CA SER A 40 -0.63 -17.30 11.73
C SER A 40 -2.01 -17.07 12.36
N GLN A 41 -2.26 -17.65 13.53
CA GLN A 41 -3.49 -17.42 14.30
C GLN A 41 -3.68 -15.93 14.64
N ILE A 42 -2.60 -15.17 14.78
CA ILE A 42 -2.63 -13.72 15.03
C ILE A 42 -3.20 -12.99 13.80
N GLN A 43 -2.69 -13.31 12.61
CA GLN A 43 -3.16 -12.73 11.35
C GLN A 43 -4.61 -13.11 11.04
N LEU A 44 -4.98 -14.38 11.27
CA LEU A 44 -6.35 -14.82 11.08
C LEU A 44 -7.33 -14.13 12.03
N ARG A 45 -6.90 -13.88 13.29
CA ARG A 45 -7.73 -13.12 14.24
C ARG A 45 -7.91 -11.68 13.78
N LYS A 46 -6.83 -11.02 13.31
CA LYS A 46 -6.91 -9.66 12.76
C LYS A 46 -7.91 -9.59 11.61
N PHE A 47 -7.86 -10.54 10.68
CA PHE A 47 -8.85 -10.64 9.60
C PHE A 47 -10.27 -10.79 10.15
N TYR A 48 -10.49 -11.70 11.11
CA TYR A 48 -11.80 -11.91 11.72
C TYR A 48 -12.34 -10.62 12.36
N GLU A 49 -11.53 -9.92 13.13
CA GLU A 49 -11.89 -8.65 13.79
C GLU A 49 -12.26 -7.58 12.77
N LEU A 50 -11.51 -7.48 11.68
CA LEU A 50 -11.76 -6.57 10.57
C LEU A 50 -13.12 -6.84 9.92
N ILE A 51 -13.39 -8.10 9.52
CA ILE A 51 -14.63 -8.44 8.81
C ILE A 51 -15.87 -8.42 9.73
N SER A 52 -15.70 -8.70 11.03
CA SER A 52 -16.80 -8.61 12.00
C SER A 52 -17.05 -7.20 12.52
N GLY A 53 -16.11 -6.26 12.34
CA GLY A 53 -16.18 -4.90 12.88
C GLY A 53 -16.12 -4.84 14.41
N GLU A 54 -15.70 -5.93 15.06
CA GLU A 54 -15.81 -6.14 16.51
C GLU A 54 -14.60 -6.94 17.02
N PRO A 55 -13.96 -6.51 18.13
CA PRO A 55 -12.80 -7.21 18.66
C PRO A 55 -13.18 -8.57 19.26
N ILE A 56 -12.26 -9.54 19.20
CA ILE A 56 -12.45 -10.86 19.82
C ILE A 56 -11.26 -11.25 20.70
N SER A 57 -11.55 -11.75 21.90
CA SER A 57 -10.47 -12.18 22.80
C SER A 57 -9.65 -13.32 22.18
N ARG A 58 -8.33 -13.34 22.44
CA ARG A 58 -7.43 -14.40 21.97
C ARG A 58 -7.93 -15.79 22.38
N THR A 59 -8.41 -15.93 23.60
CA THR A 59 -8.90 -17.20 24.16
C THR A 59 -10.16 -17.65 23.45
N THR A 60 -11.15 -16.76 23.26
CA THR A 60 -12.39 -17.07 22.55
C THR A 60 -12.11 -17.50 21.11
N PHE A 61 -11.24 -16.77 20.40
CA PHE A 61 -10.86 -17.11 19.04
C PHE A 61 -10.12 -18.45 18.96
N SER A 62 -9.18 -18.72 19.88
CA SER A 62 -8.48 -20.01 19.96
C SER A 62 -9.42 -21.19 20.20
N SER A 63 -10.42 -21.03 21.08
CA SER A 63 -11.46 -22.02 21.33
C SER A 63 -12.31 -22.28 20.09
N LYS A 64 -12.68 -21.22 19.35
CA LYS A 64 -13.39 -21.33 18.06
C LYS A 64 -12.58 -22.15 17.05
N LEU A 65 -11.30 -21.82 16.85
CA LEU A 65 -10.42 -22.57 15.94
C LEU A 65 -10.24 -24.03 16.39
N THR A 66 -10.19 -24.30 17.68
CA THR A 66 -10.10 -25.67 18.20
C THR A 66 -11.36 -26.48 17.86
N LYS A 67 -12.55 -25.87 17.92
CA LYS A 67 -13.81 -26.49 17.47
C LYS A 67 -13.77 -26.77 15.97
N TRP A 68 -13.34 -25.81 15.15
CA TRP A 68 -13.24 -25.97 13.70
C TRP A 68 -12.23 -27.05 13.29
N ALA A 69 -11.12 -27.17 14.02
CA ALA A 69 -10.12 -28.21 13.79
C ALA A 69 -10.66 -29.61 14.09
N LYS A 70 -11.43 -29.79 15.18
CA LYS A 70 -12.10 -31.07 15.50
C LYS A 70 -13.07 -31.49 14.40
N MET A 71 -13.69 -30.53 13.73
CA MET A 71 -14.59 -30.75 12.60
C MET A 71 -13.87 -30.93 11.27
N LYS A 72 -12.54 -30.89 11.24
CA LYS A 72 -11.73 -30.98 10.02
C LYS A 72 -12.03 -29.88 8.99
N LEU A 73 -12.48 -28.70 9.44
CA LEU A 73 -12.65 -27.51 8.59
C LEU A 73 -11.32 -26.80 8.37
N ILE A 74 -10.47 -26.85 9.38
CA ILE A 74 -9.10 -26.30 9.37
C ILE A 74 -8.12 -27.30 9.97
N LYS A 75 -6.83 -27.11 9.72
CA LYS A 75 -5.73 -27.78 10.41
C LYS A 75 -4.98 -26.75 11.25
N LYS A 76 -4.58 -27.15 12.46
CA LYS A 76 -3.72 -26.35 13.34
C LYS A 76 -2.34 -27.00 13.40
N GLU A 77 -1.31 -26.19 13.23
CA GLU A 77 0.08 -26.60 13.40
C GLU A 77 0.78 -25.62 14.34
N ASN A 78 1.50 -26.12 15.34
CA ASN A 78 2.24 -25.25 16.25
C ASN A 78 3.70 -25.23 15.83
N ILE A 79 4.27 -24.03 15.68
CA ILE A 79 5.70 -23.85 15.44
C ILE A 79 6.28 -23.06 16.60
N SER A 80 7.20 -23.70 17.33
CA SER A 80 8.02 -23.01 18.31
C SER A 80 9.02 -22.12 17.56
N VAL A 81 8.94 -20.81 17.78
CA VAL A 81 9.86 -19.84 17.22
C VAL A 81 10.90 -19.48 18.27
N ARG A 82 12.15 -19.87 18.03
CA ARG A 82 13.28 -19.54 18.90
C ARG A 82 13.72 -18.08 18.70
N LYS A 83 12.94 -17.10 19.19
CA LYS A 83 13.45 -15.71 19.40
C LYS A 83 14.14 -15.60 20.77
N LYS A 84 14.87 -14.50 21.04
CA LYS A 84 15.58 -14.22 22.32
C LYS A 84 14.71 -14.38 23.59
N ARG A 85 13.38 -14.36 23.47
CA ARG A 85 12.42 -14.59 24.57
C ARG A 85 11.46 -15.76 24.33
N GLY A 86 11.70 -16.59 23.32
CA GLY A 86 10.92 -17.80 22.97
C GLY A 86 9.41 -17.58 22.89
N PHE A 87 8.82 -17.54 21.69
CA PHE A 87 7.36 -17.60 21.57
C PHE A 87 6.94 -18.65 20.54
N THR A 88 5.75 -19.20 20.73
CA THR A 88 5.15 -20.14 19.78
C THR A 88 4.25 -19.35 18.83
N LEU A 89 4.43 -19.57 17.51
CA LEU A 89 3.47 -19.17 16.50
C LEU A 89 2.62 -20.36 16.14
N ASP A 90 1.32 -20.22 16.37
CA ASP A 90 0.33 -21.20 15.93
C ASP A 90 -0.10 -20.84 14.51
N PHE A 91 -0.01 -21.81 13.61
CA PHE A 91 -0.40 -21.70 12.22
C PHE A 91 -1.71 -22.43 11.98
N VAL A 92 -2.49 -21.87 11.06
CA VAL A 92 -3.80 -22.39 10.67
C VAL A 92 -3.83 -22.50 9.16
N SER A 93 -4.29 -23.63 8.65
CA SER A 93 -4.53 -23.87 7.23
C SER A 93 -5.94 -24.41 7.00
N ILE A 94 -6.47 -24.23 5.79
CA ILE A 94 -7.76 -24.82 5.42
C ILE A 94 -7.63 -26.35 5.29
N ALA A 95 -8.68 -27.08 5.66
CA ALA A 95 -8.79 -28.52 5.45
C ALA A 95 -9.87 -28.83 4.41
N SER A 96 -9.96 -30.09 3.99
CA SER A 96 -10.85 -30.52 2.91
C SER A 96 -12.33 -30.20 3.17
N LYS A 97 -12.82 -30.37 4.40
CA LYS A 97 -14.22 -29.98 4.71
C LYS A 97 -14.43 -28.48 4.66
N GLY A 98 -13.39 -27.69 4.95
CA GLY A 98 -13.44 -26.24 4.84
C GLY A 98 -13.58 -25.79 3.39
N THR A 99 -12.81 -26.37 2.47
CA THR A 99 -12.93 -26.06 1.03
C THR A 99 -14.25 -26.54 0.46
N GLU A 100 -14.71 -27.72 0.88
CA GLU A 100 -16.02 -28.25 0.49
C GLU A 100 -17.17 -27.31 0.90
N VAL A 101 -17.16 -26.78 2.12
CA VAL A 101 -18.16 -25.80 2.56
C VAL A 101 -18.16 -24.57 1.66
N LEU A 102 -17.00 -24.00 1.35
CA LEU A 102 -16.90 -22.82 0.47
C LEU A 102 -17.39 -23.11 -0.96
N TYR A 103 -17.04 -24.29 -1.50
CA TYR A 103 -17.47 -24.72 -2.83
C TYR A 103 -18.99 -24.89 -2.90
N ARG A 104 -19.58 -25.53 -1.89
CA ARG A 104 -21.04 -25.70 -1.76
C ARG A 104 -21.78 -24.37 -1.60
N LEU A 105 -21.14 -23.36 -1.01
CA LEU A 105 -21.65 -21.98 -0.92
C LEU A 105 -21.44 -21.16 -2.20
N LYS A 106 -20.87 -21.75 -3.25
CA LYS A 106 -20.55 -21.10 -4.53
C LYS A 106 -19.66 -19.86 -4.37
N LEU A 107 -18.80 -19.88 -3.36
CA LEU A 107 -17.78 -18.84 -3.12
C LEU A 107 -16.45 -19.17 -3.81
N ILE A 108 -16.24 -20.42 -4.20
CA ILE A 108 -15.05 -20.87 -4.93
C ILE A 108 -15.45 -21.88 -6.01
N THR A 109 -14.66 -21.95 -7.07
CA THR A 109 -14.90 -22.82 -8.23
C THR A 109 -14.20 -24.17 -8.14
N ASP A 110 -13.16 -24.29 -7.32
CA ASP A 110 -12.40 -25.52 -7.06
C ASP A 110 -12.27 -25.77 -5.55
N TYR A 111 -12.40 -27.02 -5.10
CA TYR A 111 -12.24 -27.41 -3.70
C TYR A 111 -10.88 -28.07 -3.40
N ASN A 112 -9.96 -28.11 -4.38
CA ASN A 112 -8.60 -28.62 -4.20
C ASN A 112 -7.80 -27.80 -3.18
N THR A 113 -7.18 -28.50 -2.23
CA THR A 113 -6.31 -27.87 -1.23
C THR A 113 -4.86 -27.90 -1.69
N SER A 114 -4.24 -26.73 -1.86
CA SER A 114 -2.79 -26.62 -2.03
C SER A 114 -2.09 -26.44 -0.67
N PHE A 115 -1.00 -27.18 -0.44
CA PHE A 115 -0.22 -27.10 0.80
C PHE A 115 0.93 -26.11 0.67
N VAL A 116 1.20 -25.34 1.73
CA VAL A 116 2.40 -24.51 1.86
C VAL A 116 3.45 -25.31 2.62
N THR A 117 4.67 -25.41 2.09
CA THR A 117 5.73 -26.12 2.83
C THR A 117 6.29 -25.24 3.95
N LYS A 118 6.79 -25.85 5.04
CA LYS A 118 7.37 -25.10 6.18
C LYS A 118 8.46 -24.10 5.79
N ARG A 119 9.24 -24.39 4.73
CA ARG A 119 10.28 -23.48 4.21
C ARG A 119 9.70 -22.18 3.64
N GLN A 120 8.44 -22.21 3.21
CA GLN A 120 7.73 -21.07 2.62
C GLN A 120 6.87 -20.31 3.64
N TYR A 121 6.81 -20.74 4.90
CA TYR A 121 5.91 -20.12 5.88
C TYR A 121 6.23 -18.63 6.08
N GLU A 122 7.50 -18.26 6.20
CA GLU A 122 7.88 -16.85 6.38
C GLU A 122 7.41 -15.97 5.20
N HIS A 123 7.65 -16.44 3.97
CA HIS A 123 7.22 -15.73 2.77
C HIS A 123 5.69 -15.65 2.68
N ASN A 124 4.98 -16.74 2.97
CA ASN A 124 3.52 -16.76 2.91
C ASN A 124 2.86 -15.90 4.01
N ILE A 125 3.39 -15.87 5.25
CA ILE A 125 2.87 -14.95 6.28
C ILE A 125 3.17 -13.50 5.94
N ALA A 126 4.25 -13.23 5.20
CA ALA A 126 4.58 -11.89 4.78
C ALA A 126 3.62 -11.39 3.69
N ILE A 127 3.30 -12.25 2.70
CA ILE A 127 2.22 -11.99 1.74
C ILE A 127 0.89 -11.78 2.48
N THR A 128 0.57 -12.65 3.43
CA THR A 128 -0.67 -12.51 4.23
C THR A 128 -0.68 -11.18 4.99
N GLN A 129 0.45 -10.75 5.56
CA GLN A 129 0.54 -9.47 6.25
C GLN A 129 0.30 -8.30 5.30
N PHE A 130 0.88 -8.36 4.10
CA PHE A 130 0.63 -7.38 3.06
C PHE A 130 -0.88 -7.29 2.73
N VAL A 131 -1.54 -8.43 2.50
CA VAL A 131 -2.98 -8.47 2.19
C VAL A 131 -3.81 -7.91 3.35
N LEU A 132 -3.46 -8.21 4.60
CA LEU A 132 -4.14 -7.63 5.77
C LEU A 132 -3.99 -6.12 5.84
N ASN A 133 -2.80 -5.60 5.58
CA ASN A 133 -2.53 -4.16 5.55
C ASN A 133 -3.39 -3.46 4.49
N LEU A 134 -3.55 -4.08 3.31
CA LEU A 134 -4.44 -3.61 2.25
C LEU A 134 -5.91 -3.64 2.70
N LEU A 135 -6.39 -4.75 3.25
CA LEU A 135 -7.77 -4.87 3.71
C LEU A 135 -8.09 -3.85 4.82
N GLU A 136 -7.16 -3.65 5.76
CA GLU A 136 -7.30 -2.65 6.82
C GLU A 136 -7.41 -1.24 6.24
N ALA A 137 -6.56 -0.89 5.28
CA ALA A 137 -6.64 0.39 4.60
C ALA A 137 -7.96 0.60 3.83
N GLU A 138 -8.37 -0.39 3.03
CA GLU A 138 -9.61 -0.31 2.25
C GLU A 138 -10.85 -0.31 3.14
N SER A 139 -10.79 -0.84 4.37
CA SER A 139 -11.91 -0.74 5.32
C SER A 139 -12.21 0.70 5.75
N GLN A 140 -11.19 1.57 5.73
CA GLN A 140 -11.31 2.99 6.04
C GLN A 140 -11.69 3.83 4.81
N ASN A 141 -11.75 3.24 3.61
CA ASN A 141 -12.12 3.96 2.40
C ASN A 141 -13.64 4.16 2.36
N GLU A 142 -14.08 5.42 2.45
CA GLU A 142 -15.51 5.78 2.49
C GLU A 142 -16.26 5.54 1.17
N HIS A 143 -15.54 5.49 0.04
CA HIS A 143 -16.14 5.37 -1.30
C HIS A 143 -16.32 3.91 -1.74
N THR A 144 -15.42 3.02 -1.33
CA THR A 144 -15.39 1.63 -1.83
C THR A 144 -15.61 0.61 -0.73
N GLY A 145 -14.90 0.72 0.40
CA GLY A 145 -15.07 -0.07 1.63
C GLY A 145 -15.11 -1.60 1.45
N ALA A 146 -14.58 -2.12 0.34
CA ALA A 146 -14.65 -3.53 -0.02
C ALA A 146 -13.56 -3.91 -1.02
N ILE A 147 -13.24 -5.21 -1.06
CA ILE A 147 -12.27 -5.79 -1.99
C ILE A 147 -12.86 -7.03 -2.64
N VAL A 148 -12.65 -7.20 -3.94
CA VAL A 148 -13.02 -8.42 -4.66
C VAL A 148 -11.86 -9.42 -4.61
N GLY A 149 -12.12 -10.63 -4.14
CA GLY A 149 -11.16 -11.74 -4.07
C GLY A 149 -11.35 -12.76 -5.19
N GLY A 150 -10.48 -13.76 -5.23
CA GLY A 150 -10.60 -14.90 -6.14
C GLY A 150 -10.70 -14.54 -7.63
N ASN A 151 -10.07 -13.45 -8.08
CA ASN A 151 -10.17 -12.96 -9.48
C ASN A 151 -11.61 -12.65 -9.93
N GLY A 152 -12.47 -12.20 -9.02
CA GLY A 152 -13.87 -11.85 -9.33
C GLY A 152 -14.91 -12.77 -8.69
N ASP A 153 -14.50 -13.82 -7.97
CA ASP A 153 -15.41 -14.84 -7.46
C ASP A 153 -16.21 -14.41 -6.21
N TYR A 154 -15.71 -13.45 -5.43
CA TYR A 154 -16.37 -13.00 -4.19
C TYR A 154 -15.91 -11.62 -3.75
N LEU A 155 -16.70 -11.00 -2.88
CA LEU A 155 -16.42 -9.72 -2.25
C LEU A 155 -16.16 -9.89 -0.74
N PHE A 156 -15.17 -9.19 -0.21
CA PHE A 156 -15.02 -8.93 1.22
C PHE A 156 -15.65 -7.56 1.55
N PRO A 157 -16.79 -7.53 2.27
CA PRO A 157 -17.43 -6.28 2.68
C PRO A 157 -16.82 -5.75 3.97
N LEU A 158 -15.87 -4.82 3.85
CA LEU A 158 -15.04 -4.36 4.97
C LEU A 158 -15.68 -3.20 5.75
N ASN A 159 -16.46 -2.36 5.07
CA ASN A 159 -17.19 -1.24 5.66
C ASN A 159 -18.70 -1.54 5.74
N SER A 160 -19.38 -1.04 6.78
CA SER A 160 -20.83 -1.15 6.97
C SER A 160 -21.64 -0.43 5.88
N ILE A 161 -21.13 0.66 5.31
CA ILE A 161 -21.79 1.45 4.26
C ILE A 161 -21.93 0.65 2.96
N VAL A 162 -20.96 -0.21 2.67
CA VAL A 162 -20.95 -1.04 1.44
C VAL A 162 -21.93 -2.20 1.54
N LYS A 163 -22.12 -2.73 2.76
CA LYS A 163 -23.12 -3.78 3.05
C LYS A 163 -24.55 -3.33 2.72
N GLN A 164 -24.82 -2.02 2.76
CA GLN A 164 -26.15 -1.45 2.53
C GLN A 164 -26.42 -1.09 1.06
N ASN A 165 -25.37 -0.82 0.27
CA ASN A 165 -25.50 -0.26 -1.09
C ASN A 165 -25.24 -1.25 -2.23
N LEU A 166 -24.58 -2.38 -1.97
CA LEU A 166 -24.40 -3.41 -2.99
C LEU A 166 -25.58 -4.41 -2.92
N HIS A 167 -26.48 -4.35 -3.89
CA HIS A 167 -27.51 -5.37 -4.10
C HIS A 167 -26.88 -6.68 -4.61
N LEU A 168 -26.23 -7.42 -3.71
CA LEU A 168 -25.49 -8.63 -4.03
C LEU A 168 -26.41 -9.87 -4.02
N PRO A 169 -26.41 -10.70 -5.08
CA PRO A 169 -27.40 -11.76 -5.28
C PRO A 169 -27.17 -13.03 -4.45
N ASN A 170 -26.17 -13.09 -3.58
CA ASN A 170 -25.84 -14.30 -2.80
C ASN A 170 -26.17 -14.09 -1.32
N LEU A 171 -26.68 -15.16 -0.69
CA LEU A 171 -27.10 -15.19 0.72
C LEU A 171 -26.03 -14.61 1.67
N MET A 172 -24.75 -14.86 1.38
CA MET A 172 -23.63 -14.36 2.17
C MET A 172 -23.58 -12.83 2.27
N TYR A 173 -24.31 -12.14 1.40
CA TYR A 173 -24.41 -10.69 1.31
C TYR A 173 -25.84 -10.17 1.52
N SER A 174 -26.84 -11.05 1.56
CA SER A 174 -28.24 -10.66 1.78
C SER A 174 -28.53 -10.43 3.26
N ASP A 175 -29.40 -9.48 3.60
CA ASP A 175 -29.86 -9.22 4.98
C ASP A 175 -30.97 -10.15 5.47
N SER A 176 -31.10 -11.35 4.88
CA SER A 176 -32.05 -12.36 5.39
C SER A 176 -31.61 -12.87 6.77
N ASN A 177 -32.60 -13.10 7.63
CA ASN A 177 -32.46 -13.80 8.91
C ASN A 177 -32.53 -15.33 8.75
N ASP A 178 -32.73 -15.82 7.52
CA ASP A 178 -32.81 -17.25 7.23
C ASP A 178 -31.44 -17.91 7.35
N VAL A 179 -31.42 -19.09 7.96
CA VAL A 179 -30.22 -19.92 8.06
C VAL A 179 -30.20 -20.88 6.88
N TYR A 180 -29.10 -20.87 6.12
CA TYR A 180 -28.91 -21.86 5.06
C TYR A 180 -28.28 -23.14 5.59
N PHE A 181 -28.93 -24.26 5.31
CA PHE A 181 -28.53 -25.56 5.81
C PHE A 181 -27.68 -26.30 4.77
N LEU A 182 -26.46 -26.69 5.19
CA LEU A 182 -25.56 -27.53 4.41
C LEU A 182 -25.53 -28.92 5.03
N TYR A 183 -26.00 -29.91 4.29
CA TYR A 183 -26.09 -31.30 4.75
C TYR A 183 -24.87 -32.10 4.27
N GLU A 184 -24.15 -32.75 5.20
CA GLU A 184 -23.05 -33.65 4.83
C GLU A 184 -23.57 -34.91 4.12
N ASP A 185 -24.74 -35.41 4.54
CA ASP A 185 -25.42 -36.56 3.94
C ASP A 185 -25.96 -36.24 2.53
N GLU A 186 -25.74 -37.15 1.59
CA GLU A 186 -26.09 -36.94 0.18
C GLU A 186 -27.60 -36.98 -0.08
N GLU A 187 -28.34 -37.87 0.59
CA GLU A 187 -29.79 -38.00 0.41
C GLU A 187 -30.51 -36.75 0.93
N TYR A 188 -30.12 -36.28 2.12
CA TYR A 188 -30.65 -35.03 2.68
C TYR A 188 -30.28 -33.81 1.81
N ARG A 189 -29.08 -33.82 1.22
CA ARG A 189 -28.62 -32.74 0.33
C ARG A 189 -29.49 -32.65 -0.92
N GLU A 190 -29.75 -33.77 -1.59
CA GLU A 190 -30.58 -33.80 -2.81
C GLU A 190 -32.04 -33.41 -2.52
N MET A 191 -32.54 -33.77 -1.34
CA MET A 191 -33.93 -33.53 -0.96
C MET A 191 -34.19 -32.11 -0.44
N PHE A 192 -33.26 -31.52 0.31
CA PHE A 192 -33.53 -30.30 1.10
C PHE A 192 -32.60 -29.12 0.83
N GLN A 193 -31.47 -29.29 0.12
CA GLN A 193 -30.52 -28.19 -0.04
C GLN A 193 -30.95 -27.25 -1.19
N PRO A 194 -31.21 -25.95 -0.92
CA PRO A 194 -31.56 -25.00 -1.97
C PRO A 194 -30.40 -24.79 -2.94
N GLU A 195 -30.71 -24.50 -4.21
CA GLU A 195 -29.68 -24.15 -5.18
C GLU A 195 -29.17 -22.71 -4.95
N LEU A 196 -27.84 -22.54 -4.93
CA LEU A 196 -27.19 -21.24 -4.86
C LEU A 196 -26.64 -20.84 -6.23
N GLN A 197 -26.83 -19.57 -6.58
CA GLN A 197 -26.22 -18.98 -7.77
C GLN A 197 -24.78 -18.52 -7.45
N PRO A 198 -23.81 -18.78 -8.35
CA PRO A 198 -22.47 -18.23 -8.20
C PRO A 198 -22.51 -16.71 -8.27
N VAL A 199 -21.59 -16.07 -7.55
CA VAL A 199 -21.35 -14.63 -7.69
C VAL A 199 -20.17 -14.45 -8.64
N SER A 200 -20.31 -13.50 -9.56
CA SER A 200 -19.19 -13.03 -10.35
C SER A 200 -19.25 -11.52 -10.38
N PHE A 201 -18.17 -10.89 -9.93
CA PHE A 201 -17.97 -9.45 -9.98
C PHE A 201 -17.24 -9.12 -11.27
N GLN A 202 -17.80 -8.20 -12.06
CA GLN A 202 -17.15 -7.78 -13.30
C GLN A 202 -15.89 -6.97 -13.00
N PRO A 203 -14.71 -7.34 -13.52
CA PRO A 203 -13.40 -6.78 -13.17
C PRO A 203 -13.24 -5.25 -13.31
N ASP A 204 -14.23 -4.58 -13.89
CA ASP A 204 -14.16 -3.18 -14.30
C ASP A 204 -15.15 -2.27 -13.55
N LEU A 205 -15.65 -2.68 -12.37
CA LEU A 205 -16.37 -1.74 -11.49
C LEU A 205 -15.42 -0.60 -11.09
N PRO A 206 -15.68 0.66 -11.51
CA PRO A 206 -14.76 1.76 -11.27
C PRO A 206 -14.42 1.90 -9.79
N GLN A 207 -13.15 2.14 -9.49
CA GLN A 207 -12.60 2.34 -8.14
C GLN A 207 -12.52 1.09 -7.24
N LEU A 208 -13.18 -0.02 -7.59
CA LEU A 208 -13.16 -1.25 -6.80
C LEU A 208 -11.83 -2.01 -7.01
N VAL A 209 -11.24 -2.47 -5.90
CA VAL A 209 -9.97 -3.20 -5.93
C VAL A 209 -10.24 -4.69 -6.02
N TYR A 210 -9.68 -5.31 -7.04
CA TYR A 210 -9.56 -6.76 -7.17
C TYR A 210 -8.21 -7.18 -6.60
N SER A 211 -8.20 -8.23 -5.78
CA SER A 211 -7.03 -8.69 -5.03
C SER A 211 -6.96 -10.20 -5.14
N PHE A 212 -5.91 -10.73 -5.75
CA PHE A 212 -5.81 -12.18 -5.95
C PHE A 212 -4.37 -12.66 -6.06
N ARG A 213 -4.21 -13.97 -5.83
CA ARG A 213 -2.99 -14.69 -6.14
C ARG A 213 -2.97 -15.05 -7.63
N PRO A 214 -2.00 -14.60 -8.42
CA PRO A 214 -2.00 -14.84 -9.86
C PRO A 214 -1.77 -16.32 -10.20
N SER A 215 -2.37 -16.78 -11.29
CA SER A 215 -2.10 -18.09 -11.87
C SER A 215 -0.79 -18.07 -12.67
N LYS A 216 -0.31 -19.26 -13.09
CA LYS A 216 0.85 -19.38 -13.98
C LYS A 216 0.62 -18.75 -15.36
N GLU A 217 -0.64 -18.55 -15.73
CA GLU A 217 -1.06 -18.04 -17.04
C GLU A 217 -1.20 -16.52 -17.05
N PHE A 218 -0.99 -15.84 -15.92
CA PHE A 218 -1.23 -14.41 -15.80
C PHE A 218 -0.29 -13.58 -16.68
N TYR A 219 1.00 -13.91 -16.71
CA TYR A 219 1.97 -13.32 -17.63
C TYR A 219 2.68 -14.42 -18.41
N LEU A 220 2.33 -14.54 -19.69
CA LEU A 220 2.93 -15.50 -20.61
C LEU A 220 3.96 -14.83 -21.52
N ASP A 221 5.03 -15.56 -21.84
CA ASP A 221 5.93 -15.20 -22.92
C ASP A 221 5.31 -15.52 -24.29
N SER A 222 6.03 -15.18 -25.37
CA SER A 222 5.59 -15.45 -26.74
C SER A 222 5.41 -16.94 -27.08
N LYS A 223 5.89 -17.84 -26.22
CA LYS A 223 5.77 -19.30 -26.35
C LYS A 223 4.70 -19.88 -25.42
N GLY A 224 3.95 -19.03 -24.69
CA GLY A 224 2.94 -19.47 -23.74
C GLY A 224 3.51 -20.00 -22.41
N ASN A 225 4.79 -19.76 -22.10
CA ASN A 225 5.37 -20.13 -20.82
C ASN A 225 5.23 -18.98 -19.80
N PRO A 226 5.10 -19.28 -18.49
CA PRO A 226 5.05 -18.25 -17.46
C PRO A 226 6.32 -17.40 -17.46
N LEU A 227 6.21 -16.12 -17.79
CA LEU A 227 7.33 -15.17 -17.82
C LEU A 227 7.75 -14.79 -16.39
N ILE A 228 6.76 -14.42 -15.58
CA ILE A 228 6.87 -14.08 -14.16
C ILE A 228 5.52 -14.34 -13.48
N ILE A 229 5.57 -14.73 -12.20
CA ILE A 229 4.38 -14.91 -11.38
C ILE A 229 4.60 -14.02 -10.15
N PRO A 230 3.89 -12.89 -10.04
CA PRO A 230 3.93 -12.05 -8.86
C PRO A 230 3.49 -12.83 -7.61
N ASP A 231 3.93 -12.40 -6.42
CA ASP A 231 3.47 -13.00 -5.17
C ASP A 231 1.98 -12.71 -4.92
N TRP A 232 1.55 -11.51 -5.33
CA TRP A 232 0.17 -11.05 -5.28
C TRP A 232 -0.10 -10.00 -6.36
N VAL A 233 -1.36 -9.90 -6.82
CA VAL A 233 -1.77 -8.90 -7.81
C VAL A 233 -2.99 -8.15 -7.31
N LEU A 234 -2.98 -6.84 -7.52
CA LEU A 234 -4.16 -5.99 -7.40
C LEU A 234 -4.50 -5.41 -8.77
N THR A 235 -5.78 -5.29 -9.10
CA THR A 235 -6.26 -4.50 -10.24
C THR A 235 -7.32 -3.51 -9.79
N CYS A 236 -7.27 -2.32 -10.37
CA CYS A 236 -8.22 -1.24 -10.11
C CYS A 236 -8.23 -0.36 -11.36
N ASN A 237 -9.42 -0.12 -11.93
CA ASN A 237 -9.55 0.51 -13.26
C ASN A 237 -8.62 -0.20 -14.28
N ASP A 238 -7.95 0.55 -15.17
CA ASP A 238 -7.00 0.02 -16.16
C ASP A 238 -5.57 -0.21 -15.62
N SER A 239 -5.41 -0.27 -14.30
CA SER A 239 -4.11 -0.37 -13.64
C SER A 239 -3.88 -1.72 -12.98
N ILE A 240 -2.63 -2.21 -13.05
CA ILE A 240 -2.19 -3.47 -12.46
C ILE A 240 -1.06 -3.20 -11.47
N ILE A 241 -1.24 -3.60 -10.21
CA ILE A 241 -0.26 -3.48 -9.14
C ILE A 241 0.25 -4.88 -8.80
N ASN A 242 1.53 -5.13 -9.11
CA ASN A 242 2.20 -6.39 -8.82
C ASN A 242 2.97 -6.27 -7.50
N ILE A 243 2.84 -7.28 -6.65
CA ILE A 243 3.48 -7.30 -5.33
C ILE A 243 4.53 -8.40 -5.31
N GLU A 244 5.72 -8.04 -4.83
CA GLU A 244 6.85 -8.94 -4.62
C GLU A 244 7.30 -8.81 -3.16
N VAL A 245 7.25 -9.89 -2.41
CA VAL A 245 7.62 -9.90 -0.99
C VAL A 245 9.04 -10.40 -0.83
N ASP A 246 9.94 -9.50 -0.43
CA ASP A 246 11.36 -9.80 -0.23
C ASP A 246 11.65 -10.24 1.21
N THR A 247 11.87 -11.55 1.37
CA THR A 247 12.35 -12.13 2.64
C THR A 247 13.80 -11.78 2.95
N GLY A 248 14.52 -11.15 2.02
CA GLY A 248 15.95 -10.82 2.11
C GLY A 248 16.86 -12.01 1.81
N THR A 249 16.31 -13.12 1.31
CA THR A 249 17.06 -14.31 0.91
C THR A 249 17.47 -14.27 -0.57
N GLU A 250 16.68 -13.60 -1.40
CA GLU A 250 16.99 -13.38 -2.82
C GLU A 250 18.09 -12.32 -2.96
N ASN A 251 19.09 -12.57 -3.79
CA ASN A 251 20.14 -11.58 -4.04
C ASN A 251 19.62 -10.41 -4.91
N ILE A 252 20.33 -9.27 -4.89
CA ILE A 252 19.92 -8.08 -5.65
C ILE A 252 19.83 -8.37 -7.17
N PRO A 253 20.83 -9.03 -7.81
CA PRO A 253 20.76 -9.28 -9.26
C PRO A 253 19.54 -10.11 -9.69
N PHE A 254 19.08 -11.03 -8.86
CA PHE A 254 17.88 -11.80 -9.12
C PHE A 254 16.63 -10.92 -9.12
N LEU A 255 16.51 -10.01 -8.15
CA LEU A 255 15.41 -9.04 -8.08
C LEU A 255 15.46 -8.01 -9.22
N GLU A 256 16.65 -7.58 -9.64
CA GLU A 256 16.81 -6.75 -10.85
C GLU A 256 16.30 -7.49 -12.10
N ASN A 257 16.56 -8.79 -12.21
CA ASN A 257 16.07 -9.59 -13.32
C ASN A 257 14.53 -9.72 -13.29
N LYS A 258 13.90 -9.85 -12.11
CA LYS A 258 12.43 -9.76 -11.98
C LYS A 258 11.92 -8.41 -12.48
N LEU A 259 12.53 -7.30 -12.05
CA LEU A 259 12.13 -5.96 -12.50
C LEU A 259 12.29 -5.79 -14.02
N LYS A 260 13.35 -6.33 -14.63
CA LYS A 260 13.51 -6.33 -16.10
C LYS A 260 12.36 -7.03 -16.82
N LYS A 261 11.85 -8.13 -16.28
CA LYS A 261 10.66 -8.81 -16.84
C LYS A 261 9.39 -7.96 -16.71
N TYR A 262 9.20 -7.24 -15.61
CA TYR A 262 8.10 -6.30 -15.48
C TYR A 262 8.22 -5.14 -16.50
N LEU A 263 9.43 -4.66 -16.77
CA LEU A 263 9.67 -3.68 -17.85
C LEU A 263 9.32 -4.24 -19.24
N ASP A 264 9.57 -5.53 -19.49
CA ASP A 264 9.14 -6.21 -20.73
C ASP A 264 7.62 -6.29 -20.85
N ILE A 265 6.94 -6.65 -19.76
CA ILE A 265 5.48 -6.73 -19.71
C ILE A 265 4.86 -5.36 -19.96
N ALA A 266 5.31 -4.33 -19.25
CA ALA A 266 4.77 -2.98 -19.37
C ALA A 266 4.99 -2.41 -20.78
N ALA A 267 6.19 -2.57 -21.33
CA ALA A 267 6.51 -2.11 -22.69
C ALA A 267 5.65 -2.81 -23.76
N SER A 268 5.28 -4.08 -23.54
CA SER A 268 4.42 -4.84 -24.46
C SER A 268 2.94 -4.51 -24.33
N ASN A 269 2.54 -3.80 -23.26
CA ASN A 269 1.15 -3.46 -22.94
C ASN A 269 0.99 -1.95 -22.68
N PRO A 270 1.25 -1.08 -23.68
CA PRO A 270 1.29 0.37 -23.47
C PRO A 270 -0.05 1.00 -23.09
N SER A 271 -1.18 0.30 -23.29
CA SER A 271 -2.51 0.78 -22.92
C SER A 271 -2.82 0.65 -21.43
N LYS A 272 -2.02 -0.11 -20.67
CA LYS A 272 -2.22 -0.34 -19.23
C LYS A 272 -1.15 0.37 -18.42
N GLN A 273 -1.52 0.79 -17.22
CA GLN A 273 -0.57 1.31 -16.22
C GLN A 273 -0.15 0.18 -15.28
N PHE A 274 1.16 0.05 -15.08
CA PHE A 274 1.73 -0.96 -14.22
C PHE A 274 2.41 -0.33 -13.01
N TYR A 275 2.26 -1.00 -11.89
CA TYR A 275 2.94 -0.70 -10.64
C TYR A 275 3.60 -1.99 -10.16
N VAL A 276 4.80 -1.89 -9.60
CA VAL A 276 5.46 -3.02 -8.93
C VAL A 276 5.96 -2.55 -7.56
N LEU A 277 5.50 -3.21 -6.50
CA LEU A 277 5.96 -2.97 -5.13
C LEU A 277 6.78 -4.15 -4.63
N PHE A 278 8.07 -3.88 -4.34
CA PHE A 278 8.92 -4.77 -3.58
C PHE A 278 8.80 -4.46 -2.09
N SER A 279 8.08 -5.30 -1.35
CA SER A 279 7.86 -5.18 0.09
C SER A 279 8.85 -6.03 0.88
N VAL A 280 9.83 -5.38 1.51
CA VAL A 280 10.89 -6.02 2.29
C VAL A 280 10.40 -6.34 3.70
N ILE A 281 10.51 -7.61 4.11
CA ILE A 281 10.12 -8.05 5.46
C ILE A 281 10.94 -7.31 6.53
N ASP A 282 10.25 -6.79 7.54
CA ASP A 282 10.80 -6.20 8.75
C ASP A 282 10.07 -6.70 10.01
N ASP A 283 10.44 -6.22 11.20
CA ASP A 283 9.81 -6.60 12.48
C ASP A 283 8.52 -5.79 12.80
N SER A 284 7.85 -5.20 11.79
CA SER A 284 6.56 -4.49 11.98
C SER A 284 5.39 -5.43 12.31
N TYR A 285 5.57 -6.74 12.12
CA TYR A 285 4.59 -7.77 12.44
C TYR A 285 5.26 -9.02 13.03
N HIS A 286 4.45 -10.01 13.42
CA HIS A 286 4.95 -11.25 14.02
C HIS A 286 5.56 -12.17 12.95
N THR A 287 6.88 -12.06 12.79
CA THR A 287 7.71 -12.87 11.89
C THR A 287 8.23 -14.15 12.55
N ILE A 288 8.62 -15.15 11.76
CA ILE A 288 9.30 -16.35 12.27
C ILE A 288 10.74 -15.99 12.65
N SER A 289 11.45 -15.26 11.79
CA SER A 289 12.82 -14.82 12.08
C SER A 289 12.88 -13.41 12.69
N THR A 290 14.07 -12.87 12.94
CA THR A 290 14.25 -11.47 13.37
C THR A 290 14.90 -10.68 12.25
N TYR A 291 14.26 -9.59 11.83
CA TYR A 291 14.67 -8.84 10.65
C TYR A 291 15.10 -7.39 10.94
N LYS A 292 14.74 -6.83 12.10
CA LYS A 292 14.83 -5.39 12.40
C LYS A 292 14.13 -4.56 11.31
N LYS A 293 14.47 -3.27 11.17
CA LYS A 293 13.88 -2.36 10.16
C LYS A 293 14.38 -2.57 8.73
N ARG A 294 15.44 -3.35 8.47
CA ARG A 294 16.00 -3.61 7.13
C ARG A 294 16.22 -2.41 6.18
N THR A 295 16.34 -1.19 6.70
CA THR A 295 16.47 0.05 5.90
C THR A 295 17.62 -0.01 4.88
N THR A 296 18.77 -0.59 5.23
CA THR A 296 19.90 -0.76 4.31
C THR A 296 19.55 -1.62 3.09
N ARG A 297 18.77 -2.70 3.27
CA ARG A 297 18.37 -3.59 2.17
C ARG A 297 17.49 -2.84 1.17
N VAL A 298 16.51 -2.11 1.68
CA VAL A 298 15.61 -1.26 0.88
C VAL A 298 16.41 -0.21 0.10
N THR A 299 17.32 0.53 0.76
CA THR A 299 18.17 1.52 0.09
C THR A 299 19.02 0.89 -1.02
N ASN A 300 19.59 -0.29 -0.78
CA ASN A 300 20.39 -0.99 -1.78
C ASN A 300 19.55 -1.45 -2.98
N LEU A 301 18.32 -1.93 -2.76
CA LEU A 301 17.40 -2.30 -3.84
C LEU A 301 17.02 -1.09 -4.69
N LYS A 302 16.69 0.04 -4.06
CA LYS A 302 16.38 1.27 -4.80
C LYS A 302 17.55 1.73 -5.66
N LYS A 303 18.75 1.77 -5.10
CA LYS A 303 19.98 2.13 -5.84
C LYS A 303 20.23 1.18 -7.01
N ALA A 304 20.03 -0.12 -6.80
CA ALA A 304 20.17 -1.12 -7.85
C ALA A 304 19.16 -0.90 -8.97
N PHE A 305 17.88 -0.74 -8.63
CA PHE A 305 16.80 -0.53 -9.59
C PHE A 305 16.91 0.81 -10.34
N SER A 306 17.33 1.88 -9.67
CA SER A 306 17.54 3.18 -10.32
C SER A 306 18.67 3.17 -11.34
N ASN A 307 19.61 2.23 -11.23
CA ASN A 307 20.70 2.06 -12.20
C ASN A 307 20.29 1.27 -13.45
N ILE A 308 19.03 0.81 -13.54
CA ILE A 308 18.52 0.13 -14.74
C ILE A 308 18.12 1.21 -15.77
N PRO A 309 18.88 1.39 -16.88
CA PRO A 309 18.66 2.52 -17.79
C PRO A 309 17.28 2.51 -18.45
N ARG A 310 16.69 1.33 -18.63
CA ARG A 310 15.38 1.18 -19.26
C ARG A 310 14.23 1.69 -18.38
N LEU A 311 14.44 1.84 -17.07
CA LEU A 311 13.41 2.35 -16.16
C LEU A 311 13.02 3.80 -16.48
N SER A 312 13.93 4.61 -17.03
CA SER A 312 13.63 5.99 -17.46
C SER A 312 12.98 6.08 -18.85
N VAL A 313 12.81 4.96 -19.55
CA VAL A 313 12.26 4.90 -20.93
C VAL A 313 10.85 4.32 -20.93
N VAL A 314 10.56 3.37 -20.03
CA VAL A 314 9.24 2.73 -19.93
C VAL A 314 8.34 3.58 -19.02
N ASN A 315 7.49 4.39 -19.62
CA ASN A 315 6.70 5.40 -18.91
C ASN A 315 5.41 4.88 -18.26
N ASN A 316 5.01 3.64 -18.54
CA ASN A 316 3.80 3.02 -17.99
C ASN A 316 4.13 1.98 -16.88
N LEU A 317 5.31 2.06 -16.27
CA LEU A 317 5.68 1.24 -15.12
C LEU A 317 6.28 2.10 -13.99
N ASN A 318 5.58 2.14 -12.86
CA ASN A 318 6.07 2.77 -11.64
C ASN A 318 6.58 1.71 -10.65
N VAL A 319 7.78 1.93 -10.10
CA VAL A 319 8.46 0.95 -9.24
C VAL A 319 8.63 1.49 -7.84
N TYR A 320 8.23 0.69 -6.86
CA TYR A 320 8.25 1.01 -5.45
C TYR A 320 9.04 -0.04 -4.67
N VAL A 321 9.75 0.42 -3.65
CA VAL A 321 10.39 -0.42 -2.65
C VAL A 321 10.06 0.16 -1.29
N SER A 322 9.58 -0.66 -0.37
CA SER A 322 9.31 -0.27 1.01
C SER A 322 9.60 -1.42 1.96
N ASN A 323 9.66 -1.11 3.25
CA ASN A 323 9.49 -2.15 4.27
C ASN A 323 8.02 -2.58 4.32
N MET A 324 7.77 -3.78 4.87
CA MET A 324 6.43 -4.29 5.12
C MET A 324 5.60 -3.35 6.00
N GLY A 325 6.21 -2.74 7.04
CA GLY A 325 5.51 -1.78 7.88
C GLY A 325 5.01 -0.52 7.16
N GLY A 326 5.61 -0.17 6.02
CA GLY A 326 5.20 0.97 5.19
C GLY A 326 4.36 0.59 3.97
N SER A 327 4.11 -0.70 3.72
CA SER A 327 3.47 -1.15 2.49
C SER A 327 2.02 -0.67 2.35
N ALA A 328 1.30 -0.55 3.47
CA ALA A 328 -0.08 -0.05 3.50
C ALA A 328 -0.16 1.37 2.93
N LEU A 329 0.69 2.26 3.43
CA LEU A 329 0.75 3.66 3.00
C LEU A 329 1.11 3.78 1.51
N VAL A 330 2.09 3.00 1.05
CA VAL A 330 2.49 3.01 -0.37
C VAL A 330 1.33 2.57 -1.27
N ILE A 331 0.64 1.49 -0.90
CA ILE A 331 -0.51 0.99 -1.68
C ILE A 331 -1.67 1.98 -1.67
N ASN A 332 -1.97 2.61 -0.53
CA ASN A 332 -3.01 3.62 -0.46
C ASN A 332 -2.71 4.79 -1.39
N ASN A 333 -1.47 5.27 -1.40
CA ASN A 333 -1.07 6.36 -2.29
C ASN A 333 -1.19 5.96 -3.77
N ILE A 334 -0.79 4.73 -4.12
CA ILE A 334 -0.95 4.21 -5.49
C ILE A 334 -2.44 4.10 -5.87
N LEU A 335 -3.27 3.53 -5.01
CA LEU A 335 -4.70 3.36 -5.27
C LEU A 335 -5.44 4.70 -5.35
N HIS A 336 -5.05 5.67 -4.52
CA HIS A 336 -5.56 7.04 -4.59
C HIS A 336 -5.23 7.67 -5.94
N GLU A 337 -3.97 7.57 -6.40
CA GLU A 337 -3.55 8.06 -7.72
C GLU A 337 -4.32 7.39 -8.86
N ILE A 338 -4.61 6.09 -8.78
CA ILE A 338 -5.38 5.35 -9.80
C ILE A 338 -6.86 5.76 -9.83
N ARG A 339 -7.45 6.04 -8.66
CA ARG A 339 -8.87 6.40 -8.51
C ARG A 339 -9.15 7.84 -8.89
N GLU A 340 -8.23 8.74 -8.55
CA GLU A 340 -8.31 10.17 -8.86
C GLU A 340 -7.89 10.43 -10.31
N ILE A 341 -8.80 10.14 -11.25
CA ILE A 341 -8.66 10.44 -12.70
C ILE A 341 -8.33 11.95 -12.94
N ASN A 342 -8.63 12.82 -11.96
CA ASN A 342 -8.42 14.26 -12.00
C ASN A 342 -7.30 14.74 -11.05
N SER A 343 -6.29 13.93 -10.75
CA SER A 343 -5.11 14.43 -10.00
C SER A 343 -4.69 15.77 -10.58
N LEU A 344 -4.76 16.83 -9.76
CA LEU A 344 -4.39 18.17 -10.18
C LEU A 344 -3.03 18.05 -10.87
N ASN A 345 -2.97 18.38 -12.17
CA ASN A 345 -1.71 18.39 -12.90
C ASN A 345 -0.66 19.08 -12.01
N LYS A 346 0.52 18.48 -11.83
CA LYS A 346 1.61 19.01 -11.00
C LYS A 346 1.76 20.53 -11.09
N SER A 347 1.64 21.07 -12.31
CA SER A 347 1.68 22.50 -12.59
C SER A 347 0.54 23.28 -11.89
N HIS A 348 -0.68 22.76 -11.93
CA HIS A 348 -1.82 23.33 -11.21
C HIS A 348 -1.64 23.25 -9.69
N LEU A 349 -1.12 22.14 -9.14
CA LEU A 349 -0.83 22.05 -7.70
C LEU A 349 0.16 23.13 -7.26
N PHE A 350 1.27 23.29 -7.99
CA PHE A 350 2.28 24.31 -7.68
C PHE A 350 1.77 25.73 -7.82
N LYS A 351 0.97 26.01 -8.86
CA LYS A 351 0.28 27.28 -9.00
C LYS A 351 -0.61 27.58 -7.79
N LYS A 352 -1.44 26.61 -7.38
CA LYS A 352 -2.33 26.74 -6.21
C LYS A 352 -1.55 26.98 -4.92
N ILE A 353 -0.44 26.27 -4.72
CA ILE A 353 0.46 26.47 -3.59
C ILE A 353 1.03 27.90 -3.59
N ALA A 354 1.56 28.37 -4.72
CA ALA A 354 2.15 29.71 -4.82
C ALA A 354 1.13 30.82 -4.56
N GLU A 355 -0.07 30.71 -5.15
CA GLU A 355 -1.19 31.64 -4.91
C GLU A 355 -1.60 31.64 -3.44
N ARG A 356 -1.74 30.45 -2.83
CA ARG A 356 -2.16 30.32 -1.43
C ARG A 356 -1.14 30.89 -0.45
N LEU A 357 0.14 30.65 -0.67
CA LEU A 357 1.21 31.22 0.16
C LEU A 357 1.29 32.75 0.04
N ASN A 358 1.02 33.31 -1.15
CA ASN A 358 1.01 34.76 -1.35
C ASN A 358 -0.11 35.47 -0.58
N ILE A 359 -1.33 34.91 -0.59
CA ILE A 359 -2.48 35.49 0.13
C ILE A 359 -2.44 35.22 1.64
N ASN A 360 -1.61 34.28 2.09
CA ASN A 360 -1.45 33.99 3.51
C ASN A 360 -0.71 35.14 4.20
N SER A 361 -1.43 35.89 5.04
CA SER A 361 -0.86 37.02 5.79
C SER A 361 0.18 36.60 6.82
N SER A 362 0.07 35.38 7.35
CA SER A 362 1.02 34.84 8.33
C SER A 362 2.28 34.28 7.68
N PHE A 363 2.28 34.05 6.35
CA PHE A 363 3.46 33.58 5.64
C PHE A 363 4.42 34.75 5.35
N PRO A 364 5.67 34.73 5.85
CA PRO A 364 6.53 35.91 5.87
C PRO A 364 7.24 36.20 4.55
N TYR A 365 7.02 35.39 3.51
CA TYR A 365 7.64 35.57 2.20
C TYR A 365 6.58 35.89 1.14
N SER A 366 6.94 36.71 0.15
CA SER A 366 6.26 36.72 -1.15
C SER A 366 6.82 35.58 -1.99
N VAL A 367 5.97 35.06 -2.87
CA VAL A 367 6.20 33.81 -3.58
C VAL A 367 6.05 34.03 -5.07
N GLU A 368 7.04 33.57 -5.83
CA GLU A 368 6.98 33.52 -7.28
C GLU A 368 7.27 32.08 -7.73
N TRP A 369 6.38 31.49 -8.52
CA TRP A 369 6.58 30.17 -9.12
C TRP A 369 7.05 30.35 -10.57
N ILE A 370 8.15 29.69 -10.91
CA ILE A 370 8.78 29.75 -12.23
C ILE A 370 8.93 28.32 -12.76
N SER A 371 8.43 28.09 -13.97
CA SER A 371 8.55 26.80 -14.70
C SER A 371 9.32 26.91 -16.02
N ASN A 372 9.62 28.13 -16.48
CA ASN A 372 10.38 28.36 -17.70
C ASN A 372 11.89 28.14 -17.45
N LYS A 373 12.54 27.26 -18.22
CA LYS A 373 13.98 26.95 -18.05
C LYS A 373 14.89 28.17 -18.21
N ASN A 374 14.59 29.12 -19.09
CA ASN A 374 15.40 30.32 -19.29
C ASN A 374 15.33 31.24 -18.07
N GLU A 375 14.14 31.38 -17.47
CA GLU A 375 13.94 32.15 -16.24
C GLU A 375 14.59 31.46 -15.04
N ILE A 376 14.47 30.13 -14.93
CA ILE A 376 15.16 29.32 -13.92
C ILE A 376 16.68 29.52 -14.02
N GLN A 377 17.23 29.52 -15.23
CA GLN A 377 18.65 29.78 -15.46
C GLN A 377 19.04 31.21 -15.06
N ALA A 378 18.20 32.20 -15.37
CA ALA A 378 18.41 33.60 -14.96
C ALA A 378 18.41 33.79 -13.44
N LYS A 379 17.70 32.94 -12.68
CA LYS A 379 17.75 32.88 -11.21
C LYS A 379 19.01 32.21 -10.64
N GLY A 380 19.91 31.76 -11.51
CA GLY A 380 21.25 31.27 -11.15
C GLY A 380 21.37 29.76 -11.02
N ILE A 381 20.41 28.99 -11.56
CA ILE A 381 20.57 27.55 -11.80
C ILE A 381 21.27 27.36 -13.14
N GLN A 382 22.60 27.43 -13.12
CA GLN A 382 23.43 27.42 -14.34
C GLN A 382 24.01 26.05 -14.69
N HIS A 383 24.10 25.12 -13.73
CA HIS A 383 24.62 23.78 -14.01
C HIS A 383 23.65 23.03 -14.96
N SER A 384 24.11 22.65 -16.15
CA SER A 384 23.26 22.10 -17.22
C SER A 384 22.41 20.91 -16.77
N LYS A 385 23.02 19.90 -16.13
CA LYS A 385 22.27 18.73 -15.60
C LYS A 385 21.30 19.09 -14.47
N LEU A 386 21.59 20.14 -13.69
CA LEU A 386 20.68 20.57 -12.62
C LEU A 386 19.47 21.26 -13.24
N LEU A 387 19.70 22.09 -14.26
CA LEU A 387 18.65 22.74 -15.03
C LEU A 387 17.77 21.70 -15.76
N GLU A 388 18.36 20.64 -16.32
CA GLU A 388 17.61 19.52 -16.92
C GLU A 388 16.65 18.86 -15.92
N LEU A 389 17.11 18.61 -14.69
CA LEU A 389 16.33 17.96 -13.62
C LEU A 389 15.34 18.90 -12.91
N THR A 390 15.46 20.22 -13.10
CA THR A 390 14.68 21.25 -12.39
C THR A 390 13.55 21.76 -13.27
N ASP A 391 12.34 21.25 -13.07
CA ASP A 391 11.17 21.65 -13.87
C ASP A 391 10.50 22.91 -13.32
N ASP A 392 10.53 23.09 -12.01
CA ASP A 392 9.79 24.12 -11.31
C ASP A 392 10.61 24.62 -10.12
N ILE A 393 10.63 25.94 -9.93
CA ILE A 393 11.20 26.58 -8.73
C ILE A 393 10.19 27.50 -8.07
N LEU A 394 10.34 27.62 -6.76
CA LEU A 394 9.70 28.63 -5.93
C LEU A 394 10.76 29.62 -5.49
N VAL A 395 10.50 30.89 -5.75
CA VAL A 395 11.35 31.99 -5.32
C VAL A 395 10.65 32.67 -4.14
N LEU A 396 11.31 32.66 -2.98
CA LEU A 396 10.80 33.24 -1.75
C LEU A 396 11.57 34.54 -1.44
N ARG A 397 10.84 35.65 -1.28
CA ARG A 397 11.42 36.95 -0.89
C ARG A 397 10.79 37.43 0.39
N LYS A 398 11.58 37.79 1.40
CA LYS A 398 11.06 38.21 2.69
C LYS A 398 10.18 39.46 2.52
N LYS A 399 8.95 39.44 3.07
CA LYS A 399 8.07 40.61 3.13
C LYS A 399 8.68 41.60 4.14
N ALA A 400 9.07 42.78 3.69
CA ALA A 400 9.61 43.84 4.54
C ALA A 400 9.02 45.22 4.18
N PRO A 401 9.04 46.19 5.12
CA PRO A 401 8.65 47.57 4.85
C PRO A 401 9.52 48.22 3.77
N ASP A 402 8.97 49.22 3.07
CA ASP A 402 9.59 49.84 1.88
C ASP A 402 11.00 50.41 2.09
N GLU A 403 11.39 50.77 3.31
CA GLU A 403 12.70 51.36 3.63
C GLU A 403 13.86 50.33 3.68
N GLU A 404 13.59 49.02 3.81
CA GLU A 404 14.61 47.96 3.86
C GLU A 404 14.80 47.23 2.51
N LYS A 405 13.99 47.52 1.48
CA LYS A 405 13.93 46.73 0.24
C LYS A 405 15.25 46.62 -0.55
N LYS A 406 16.15 47.61 -0.47
CA LYS A 406 17.41 47.63 -1.25
C LYS A 406 18.52 46.72 -0.69
N SER A 407 18.45 46.31 0.58
CA SER A 407 19.40 45.36 1.20
C SER A 407 18.88 43.92 1.23
N LEU A 408 17.59 43.71 0.93
CA LEU A 408 16.91 42.41 1.04
C LEU A 408 16.89 41.58 -0.25
N ASP A 409 17.30 42.13 -1.41
CA ASP A 409 17.55 41.34 -2.63
C ASP A 409 18.62 40.23 -2.39
N TYR A 410 19.44 40.40 -1.35
CA TYR A 410 20.40 39.42 -0.83
C TYR A 410 19.77 38.34 0.08
N LEU A 411 18.45 38.20 0.15
CA LEU A 411 17.75 37.18 0.96
C LEU A 411 16.74 36.36 0.14
N GLU A 412 16.91 36.31 -1.19
CA GLU A 412 16.10 35.46 -2.07
C GLU A 412 16.42 33.98 -1.82
N ILE A 413 15.43 33.21 -1.35
CA ILE A 413 15.57 31.75 -1.17
C ILE A 413 14.97 31.07 -2.40
N LEU A 414 15.77 30.21 -3.03
CA LEU A 414 15.39 29.45 -4.21
C LEU A 414 15.13 27.99 -3.82
N CYS A 415 13.93 27.52 -4.10
CA CYS A 415 13.48 26.18 -3.78
C CYS A 415 13.13 25.42 -5.06
N ILE A 416 13.85 24.35 -5.37
CA ILE A 416 13.50 23.41 -6.45
C ILE A 416 12.33 22.55 -6.00
N LEU A 417 11.19 22.65 -6.69
CA LEU A 417 9.97 21.95 -6.34
C LEU A 417 10.01 20.49 -6.84
N THR A 418 9.90 19.53 -5.93
CA THR A 418 9.89 18.10 -6.27
C THR A 418 8.77 17.39 -5.52
N ILE A 419 7.82 16.80 -6.24
CA ILE A 419 6.83 15.90 -5.67
C ILE A 419 7.50 14.60 -5.23
N LEU A 420 7.21 14.17 -4.00
CA LEU A 420 7.77 12.97 -3.40
C LEU A 420 6.70 11.89 -3.27
N LYS A 421 6.95 10.74 -3.89
CA LYS A 421 6.13 9.54 -3.73
C LYS A 421 6.79 8.55 -2.79
N VAL A 422 6.08 8.22 -1.69
CA VAL A 422 6.56 7.28 -0.67
C VAL A 422 6.94 5.95 -1.33
N GLY A 423 8.18 5.51 -1.12
CA GLY A 423 8.60 4.19 -1.63
C GLY A 423 9.00 4.16 -3.10
N GLU A 424 8.73 5.18 -3.91
CA GLU A 424 9.05 5.16 -5.34
C GLU A 424 10.56 5.21 -5.59
N VAL A 425 11.01 4.50 -6.63
CA VAL A 425 12.43 4.44 -7.05
C VAL A 425 12.84 5.69 -7.83
N ASN A 426 12.00 6.16 -8.76
CA ASN A 426 12.32 7.29 -9.64
C ASN A 426 12.43 8.60 -8.86
N THR A 427 11.48 8.89 -7.97
CA THR A 427 11.58 10.01 -7.00
C THR A 427 12.90 9.95 -6.22
N HIS A 428 13.27 8.78 -5.67
CA HIS A 428 14.49 8.63 -4.88
C HIS A 428 15.75 8.94 -5.70
N PHE A 429 15.81 8.44 -6.93
CA PHE A 429 16.93 8.66 -7.83
C PHE A 429 17.05 10.14 -8.22
N LYS A 430 15.94 10.78 -8.60
CA LYS A 430 15.90 12.22 -8.91
C LYS A 430 16.40 13.05 -7.74
N LEU A 431 15.94 12.76 -6.52
CA LEU A 431 16.40 13.44 -5.31
C LEU A 431 17.91 13.30 -5.07
N GLN A 432 18.48 12.10 -5.24
CA GLN A 432 19.92 11.89 -5.07
C GLN A 432 20.74 12.68 -6.09
N GLN A 433 20.31 12.69 -7.36
CA GLN A 433 20.95 13.48 -8.40
C GLN A 433 20.88 14.99 -8.12
N LEU A 434 19.69 15.50 -7.77
CA LEU A 434 19.48 16.90 -7.41
C LEU A 434 20.38 17.29 -6.23
N SER A 435 20.42 16.50 -5.16
CA SER A 435 21.22 16.79 -3.98
C SER A 435 22.72 16.84 -4.28
N GLY A 436 23.24 15.88 -5.05
CA GLY A 436 24.65 15.86 -5.44
C GLY A 436 25.05 17.08 -6.28
N LEU A 437 24.21 17.47 -7.23
CA LEU A 437 24.43 18.64 -8.08
C LEU A 437 24.30 19.96 -7.30
N LEU A 438 23.34 20.05 -6.37
CA LEU A 438 23.17 21.20 -5.49
C LEU A 438 24.35 21.38 -4.56
N ALA A 439 24.91 20.30 -4.02
CA ALA A 439 26.11 20.37 -3.19
C ALA A 439 27.28 21.02 -3.95
N MET A 440 27.44 20.75 -5.25
CA MET A 440 28.45 21.38 -6.09
C MET A 440 28.13 22.87 -6.35
N GLN A 441 26.87 23.21 -6.62
CA GLN A 441 26.48 24.58 -6.93
C GLN A 441 26.49 25.51 -5.69
N ASN A 442 26.06 24.99 -4.54
CA ASN A 442 26.00 25.75 -3.29
C ASN A 442 27.38 26.06 -2.69
N GLN A 443 28.46 25.39 -3.14
CA GLN A 443 29.84 25.79 -2.79
C GLN A 443 30.13 27.25 -3.16
N HIS A 444 29.44 27.78 -4.18
CA HIS A 444 29.59 29.16 -4.64
C HIS A 444 28.46 30.10 -4.13
N ARG A 445 27.52 29.60 -3.32
CA ARG A 445 26.36 30.34 -2.75
C ARG A 445 26.21 30.06 -1.26
N THR A 446 27.10 30.62 -0.44
CA THR A 446 27.12 30.40 1.02
C THR A 446 26.07 31.19 1.79
N LEU A 447 25.62 32.34 1.28
CA LEU A 447 24.66 33.22 1.96
C LEU A 447 23.19 32.92 1.65
N ASN A 448 22.88 32.25 0.53
CA ASN A 448 21.54 31.79 0.14
C ASN A 448 21.63 30.49 -0.68
N PRO A 449 21.84 29.35 -0.01
CA PRO A 449 21.92 28.07 -0.72
C PRO A 449 20.56 27.74 -1.35
N ILE A 450 20.61 27.18 -2.56
CA ILE A 450 19.41 26.64 -3.21
C ILE A 450 19.01 25.37 -2.46
N LYS A 451 17.71 25.25 -2.15
CA LYS A 451 17.14 24.09 -1.46
C LYS A 451 16.26 23.29 -2.41
N ILE A 452 16.07 22.02 -2.09
CA ILE A 452 14.98 21.20 -2.63
C ILE A 452 13.79 21.37 -1.68
N LEU A 453 12.62 21.72 -2.21
CA LEU A 453 11.37 21.62 -1.47
C LEU A 453 10.67 20.33 -1.89
N GLY A 454 10.83 19.30 -1.06
CA GLY A 454 10.26 17.97 -1.26
C GLY A 454 8.84 17.91 -0.73
N ILE A 455 7.85 17.79 -1.62
CA ILE A 455 6.43 17.89 -1.30
C ILE A 455 5.80 16.49 -1.34
N TYR A 456 5.30 16.00 -0.21
CA TYR A 456 4.39 14.86 -0.19
C TYR A 456 2.96 15.34 -0.44
N GLU A 457 2.34 14.82 -1.49
CA GLU A 457 0.94 15.10 -1.77
C GLU A 457 0.05 14.41 -0.73
N ALA A 458 -0.82 15.19 -0.11
CA ALA A 458 -1.81 14.76 0.87
C ALA A 458 -2.94 15.79 0.94
N ASP A 459 -4.17 15.30 1.07
CA ASP A 459 -5.34 16.13 1.35
C ASP A 459 -5.48 16.41 2.85
N GLU A 460 -5.04 15.46 3.68
CA GLU A 460 -5.09 15.53 5.13
C GLU A 460 -3.68 15.67 5.74
N LEU A 461 -3.58 16.46 6.80
CA LEU A 461 -2.32 16.73 7.49
C LEU A 461 -1.68 15.46 8.07
N GLU A 462 -2.48 14.59 8.70
CA GLU A 462 -1.99 13.38 9.36
C GLU A 462 -1.39 12.40 8.35
N HIS A 463 -2.06 12.18 7.21
CA HIS A 463 -1.56 11.36 6.12
C HIS A 463 -0.24 11.88 5.55
N GLY A 464 -0.14 13.20 5.30
CA GLY A 464 1.10 13.81 4.81
C GLY A 464 2.26 13.69 5.81
N GLN A 465 2.00 13.89 7.10
CA GLN A 465 3.01 13.73 8.15
C GLN A 465 3.48 12.28 8.25
N GLN A 466 2.55 11.32 8.18
CA GLN A 466 2.90 9.89 8.16
C GLN A 466 3.79 9.55 6.96
N ALA A 467 3.54 10.13 5.79
CA ALA A 467 4.41 10.00 4.61
C ALA A 467 5.84 10.47 4.88
N ILE A 468 6.01 11.67 5.46
CA ILE A 468 7.32 12.21 5.85
C ILE A 468 8.05 11.27 6.80
N PHE A 469 7.40 10.75 7.84
CA PHE A 469 8.06 9.90 8.84
C PHE A 469 8.33 8.47 8.36
N THR A 470 7.51 7.96 7.43
CA THR A 470 7.61 6.60 6.89
C THR A 470 8.63 6.52 5.76
N ASP A 471 8.68 7.55 4.90
CA ASP A 471 9.64 7.63 3.81
C ASP A 471 11.02 7.92 4.39
N LEU A 472 11.82 6.90 4.68
CA LEU A 472 13.17 7.08 5.23
C LEU A 472 14.20 7.50 4.16
N TYR A 473 13.81 7.76 2.91
CA TYR A 473 14.74 7.91 1.80
C TYR A 473 15.39 9.29 1.72
N HIS A 474 14.70 10.31 2.22
CA HIS A 474 15.29 11.62 2.41
C HIS A 474 16.53 11.57 3.31
N ASN A 475 16.70 10.56 4.18
CA ASN A 475 17.91 10.44 5.03
C ASN A 475 19.19 10.14 4.23
N SER A 476 19.09 9.79 2.95
CA SER A 476 20.23 9.67 2.04
C SER A 476 20.65 11.00 1.39
N ILE A 477 19.87 12.06 1.63
CA ILE A 477 20.07 13.41 1.11
C ILE A 477 20.74 14.24 2.21
N ALA A 478 21.66 15.11 1.81
CA ALA A 478 22.28 16.06 2.74
C ALA A 478 21.19 16.92 3.40
N PRO A 479 21.03 16.91 4.73
CA PRO A 479 19.94 17.60 5.45
C PRO A 479 19.81 19.08 5.11
N GLU A 480 20.92 19.75 4.85
CA GLU A 480 21.01 21.15 4.49
C GLU A 480 20.44 21.49 3.11
N ASN A 481 20.29 20.49 2.23
CA ASN A 481 19.87 20.67 0.84
C ASN A 481 18.37 20.47 0.63
N ILE A 482 17.60 19.99 1.62
CA ILE A 482 16.19 19.63 1.44
C ILE A 482 15.33 20.06 2.62
N LEU A 483 14.18 20.64 2.29
CA LEU A 483 13.07 20.92 3.18
C LEU A 483 11.92 19.99 2.81
N LEU A 484 11.38 19.26 3.78
CA LEU A 484 10.21 18.41 3.54
C LEU A 484 8.94 19.13 3.94
N VAL A 485 7.91 19.00 3.12
CA VAL A 485 6.61 19.63 3.34
C VAL A 485 5.51 18.70 2.85
N THR A 486 4.28 18.96 3.29
CA THR A 486 3.08 18.34 2.72
C THR A 486 2.28 19.37 1.93
N SER A 487 1.57 18.95 0.88
CA SER A 487 0.67 19.86 0.17
C SER A 487 -0.43 20.40 1.09
N ALA A 488 -0.96 19.57 1.98
CA ALA A 488 -1.93 19.97 2.99
C ALA A 488 -1.43 21.13 3.86
N GLU A 489 -0.18 21.08 4.36
CA GLU A 489 0.39 22.18 5.17
C GLU A 489 0.62 23.45 4.37
N LEU A 490 1.12 23.34 3.13
CA LEU A 490 1.34 24.51 2.27
C LEU A 490 0.04 25.20 1.84
N LEU A 491 -1.05 24.43 1.73
CA LEU A 491 -2.37 24.95 1.36
C LEU A 491 -3.18 25.48 2.57
N ASN A 492 -2.75 25.14 3.80
CA ASN A 492 -3.39 25.59 5.03
C ASN A 492 -2.88 26.98 5.48
N PHE A 493 -3.45 27.50 6.57
CA PHE A 493 -3.08 28.81 7.13
C PHE A 493 -1.70 28.83 7.79
N THR A 494 -1.23 27.70 8.32
CA THR A 494 0.10 27.58 8.96
C THR A 494 1.02 26.74 8.09
N ALA A 495 1.63 27.40 7.09
CA ALA A 495 2.63 26.77 6.26
C ALA A 495 3.87 26.41 7.09
N ALA A 496 4.29 25.15 7.01
CA ALA A 496 5.38 24.61 7.80
C ALA A 496 6.20 23.63 6.98
N PHE A 497 7.40 23.34 7.47
CA PHE A 497 8.31 22.35 6.89
C PHE A 497 8.96 21.50 7.98
N TYR A 498 9.61 20.43 7.58
CA TYR A 498 10.38 19.54 8.43
C TYR A 498 11.82 19.54 7.93
N SER A 499 12.75 19.87 8.84
CA SER A 499 14.17 19.67 8.59
C SER A 499 14.51 18.19 8.77
N LEU A 500 15.38 17.63 7.92
CA LEU A 500 15.78 16.23 8.06
C LEU A 500 16.60 15.96 9.33
N LYS A 501 17.34 16.97 9.77
CA LYS A 501 18.24 16.91 10.91
C LYS A 501 17.47 16.80 12.21
N GLU A 502 16.44 17.62 12.40
CA GLU A 502 15.70 17.68 13.66
C GLU A 502 14.43 16.82 13.63
N ARG A 503 13.86 16.60 12.45
CA ARG A 503 12.56 15.92 12.26
C ARG A 503 11.42 16.55 13.06
N VAL A 504 11.57 17.84 13.36
CA VAL A 504 10.56 18.65 14.03
C VAL A 504 9.93 19.58 13.00
N LYS A 505 8.63 19.81 13.16
CA LYS A 505 7.89 20.80 12.39
C LYS A 505 8.39 22.20 12.73
N GLN A 506 8.71 22.99 11.72
CA GLN A 506 9.15 24.37 11.82
C GLN A 506 8.28 25.28 10.95
N GLU A 507 7.95 26.46 11.44
CA GLU A 507 7.25 27.47 10.63
C GLU A 507 8.25 28.26 9.77
N PHE A 508 7.83 28.63 8.57
CA PHE A 508 8.60 29.55 7.75
C PHE A 508 8.67 30.90 8.46
N GLY A 509 9.84 31.29 9.01
CA GLY A 509 10.06 32.60 9.65
C GLY A 509 10.59 32.58 11.08
N GLU A 510 10.47 31.47 11.82
CA GLU A 510 10.91 31.36 13.22
C GLU A 510 12.37 30.88 13.39
N CYS A 511 13.08 30.59 12.30
CA CYS A 511 14.48 30.16 12.37
C CYS A 511 15.40 31.30 12.81
N SER A 512 15.92 31.18 14.03
CA SER A 512 16.80 32.17 14.67
C SER A 512 18.30 31.87 14.55
N SER A 513 18.73 30.95 13.69
CA SER A 513 20.13 30.56 13.56
C SER A 513 20.59 30.47 12.10
N LYS A 514 21.92 30.43 11.91
CA LYS A 514 22.67 30.35 10.63
C LYS A 514 22.31 29.14 9.74
N GLU A 515 21.19 28.47 9.96
CA GLU A 515 20.79 27.20 9.36
C GLU A 515 19.62 27.31 8.35
N CYS A 516 19.07 28.51 8.10
CA CYS A 516 18.22 28.76 6.93
C CYS A 516 19.07 28.89 5.65
#